data_AF-A0A5S4WDP1-F1
#
_entry.id   AF-A0A5S4WDP1-F1
#
_cell.length_a   1.000
_cell.length_b   1.000
_cell.length_c   1.000
_cell.angle_alpha   90.00
_cell.angle_beta   90.00
_cell.angle_gamma   90.00
#
_symmetry.space_group_name_H-M   'P 1'
#
loop_
_entity.id
_entity.type
_entity.pdbx_description
1 polymer ?
#
loop_
_entity_poly.entity_id
_entity_poly.type
_entity_poly.pdbx_seq_one_letter_code
_entity_poly.pdbx_strand_id
1 'polypeptide(L)' 'MTALAPYLSSFLREHLPKERRASQHTCEAYAQSFQLLLQFAAGRLKLKPSKIEIERLDAPLILAFLEHLEKQRGNSART' A
#
# COMPACT_ATOMS: atom_id res chain seq x y z
N MET A 1 14.53 -9.37 7.03
CA MET A 1 13.91 -9.39 5.69
C MET A 1 12.57 -10.07 5.83
N THR A 2 11.53 -9.23 5.97
CA THR A 2 10.19 -9.64 6.36
C THR A 2 9.26 -9.48 5.17
N ALA A 3 8.78 -10.59 4.61
CA ALA A 3 7.90 -10.55 3.44
C ALA A 3 6.60 -9.83 3.77
N LEU A 4 6.23 -8.81 2.98
CA LEU A 4 5.03 -7.99 3.23
C LEU A 4 3.73 -8.70 2.84
N ALA A 5 3.76 -9.53 1.79
CA ALA A 5 2.58 -10.11 1.18
C ALA A 5 1.67 -10.93 2.13
N PRO A 6 2.20 -11.77 3.05
CA PRO A 6 1.38 -12.51 4.01
C PRO A 6 0.60 -11.57 4.94
N TYR A 7 1.26 -10.54 5.47
CA TYR A 7 0.66 -9.58 6.40
C TYR A 7 -0.41 -8.74 5.71
N LEU A 8 -0.12 -8.25 4.50
CA LEU A 8 -1.09 -7.49 3.72
C LEU A 8 -2.32 -8.34 3.36
N SER A 9 -2.11 -9.61 3.04
CA SER A 9 -3.21 -10.54 2.73
C SER A 9 -4.12 -10.77 3.92
N SER A 10 -3.57 -11.02 5.12
CA SER A 10 -4.37 -11.16 6.35
C SER A 10 -5.07 -9.85 6.72
N PHE A 11 -4.40 -8.71 6.59
CA PHE A 11 -5.00 -7.40 6.86
C PHE A 11 -6.23 -7.12 5.99
N LEU A 12 -6.12 -7.36 4.67
CA LEU A 12 -7.20 -7.07 3.72
C LEU A 12 -8.35 -8.09 3.77
N ARG A 13 -8.06 -9.36 4.09
CA ARG A 13 -9.06 -10.45 4.05
C ARG A 13 -9.68 -10.78 5.40
N GLU A 14 -9.03 -10.42 6.49
CA GLU A 14 -9.46 -10.80 7.84
C GLU A 14 -9.62 -9.56 8.71
N HIS A 15 -8.55 -8.80 8.94
CA HIS A 15 -8.58 -7.69 9.88
C HIS A 15 -9.62 -6.62 9.49
N LEU A 16 -9.57 -6.09 8.27
CA LEU A 16 -10.51 -5.06 7.80
C LEU A 16 -11.98 -5.55 7.81
N PRO A 17 -12.34 -6.63 7.11
CA PRO A 17 -13.74 -7.03 7.00
C PRO A 17 -14.30 -7.71 8.26
N LYS A 18 -13.50 -8.54 8.97
CA LYS A 18 -14.01 -9.36 10.09
C LYS A 18 -13.84 -8.66 11.43
N GLU A 19 -12.63 -8.15 11.71
CA GLU A 19 -12.31 -7.58 13.03
C GLU A 19 -12.76 -6.12 13.13
N ARG A 20 -12.50 -5.31 12.09
CA ARG A 20 -12.90 -3.89 12.04
C ARG A 20 -14.28 -3.67 11.48
N ARG A 21 -14.91 -4.72 10.91
CA ARG A 21 -16.23 -4.65 10.23
C ARG A 21 -16.31 -3.49 9.23
N ALA A 22 -15.21 -3.24 8.53
CA ALA A 22 -15.14 -2.18 7.54
C ALA A 22 -16.10 -2.47 6.39
N SER A 23 -16.70 -1.42 5.82
CA SER A 23 -17.58 -1.58 4.66
C SER A 23 -16.81 -2.16 3.46
N GLN A 24 -17.52 -2.76 2.50
CA GLN A 24 -16.91 -3.26 1.27
C GLN A 24 -16.15 -2.14 0.53
N HIS A 25 -16.75 -0.95 0.41
CA HIS A 25 -16.11 0.22 -0.19
C HIS A 25 -14.83 0.62 0.52
N THR A 26 -14.79 0.52 1.86
CA THR A 26 -13.58 0.76 2.63
C THR A 26 -12.52 -0.30 2.34
N CYS A 27 -12.88 -1.58 2.31
CA CYS A 27 -11.93 -2.66 2.00
C CYS A 27 -11.33 -2.49 0.59
N GLU A 28 -12.16 -2.16 -0.40
CA GLU A 28 -11.73 -1.90 -1.77
C GLU A 28 -10.81 -0.68 -1.86
N ALA A 29 -11.16 0.43 -1.19
CA ALA A 29 -10.31 1.62 -1.16
C ALA A 29 -8.93 1.33 -0.56
N TYR A 30 -8.85 0.58 0.54
CA TYR A 30 -7.57 0.17 1.12
C TYR A 30 -6.78 -0.75 0.18
N ALA A 31 -7.43 -1.74 -0.45
CA ALA A 31 -6.77 -2.63 -1.40
C ALA A 31 -6.17 -1.85 -2.59
N GLN A 32 -6.92 -0.88 -3.13
CA GLN A 32 -6.43 0.00 -4.20
C GLN A 32 -5.25 0.87 -3.75
N SER A 33 -5.31 1.47 -2.56
CA SER A 33 -4.21 2.28 -2.03
C SER A 33 -2.92 1.47 -1.87
N PHE A 34 -3.01 0.24 -1.33
CA PHE A 34 -1.84 -0.64 -1.24
C PHE A 34 -1.35 -1.09 -2.62
N GLN A 35 -2.23 -1.34 -3.58
CA GLN A 35 -1.82 -1.68 -4.95
C GLN A 35 -0.99 -0.54 -5.56
N LEU A 36 -1.42 0.72 -5.41
CA LEU A 36 -0.67 1.88 -5.89
C LEU A 36 0.71 1.99 -5.24
N LEU A 37 0.78 1.84 -3.91
CA LEU A 37 2.04 1.85 -3.17
C LEU A 37 3.00 0.77 -3.67
N LEU A 38 2.52 -0.47 -3.82
CA LEU A 38 3.36 -1.58 -4.24
C LEU A 38 3.83 -1.46 -5.69
N GLN A 39 3.01 -0.91 -6.59
CA GLN A 39 3.42 -0.63 -7.97
C GLN A 39 4.50 0.46 -8.02
N PHE A 40 4.32 1.54 -7.26
CA PHE A 40 5.32 2.61 -7.16
C PHE A 40 6.64 2.09 -6.58
N ALA A 41 6.59 1.39 -5.46
CA ALA A 41 7.76 0.84 -4.79
C ALA A 41 8.49 -0.19 -5.67
N ALA A 42 7.76 -1.07 -6.37
CA ALA A 42 8.31 -2.03 -7.31
C ALA A 42 9.11 -1.34 -8.44
N GLY A 43 8.56 -0.26 -9.02
CA GLY A 43 9.25 0.52 -10.04
C GLY A 43 10.54 1.16 -9.52
N ARG A 44 10.50 1.76 -8.32
CA ARG A 44 11.65 2.44 -7.72
C ARG A 44 12.76 1.48 -7.28
N LEU A 45 12.38 0.34 -6.69
CA LEU A 45 13.31 -0.68 -6.19
C LEU A 45 13.76 -1.66 -7.28
N LYS A 46 13.14 -1.61 -8.47
CA LYS A 46 13.32 -2.58 -9.56
C LYS A 46 13.08 -4.03 -9.12
N LEU A 47 12.05 -4.23 -8.29
CA LEU A 47 11.62 -5.53 -7.76
C LEU A 47 10.21 -5.84 -8.22
N LYS A 48 9.84 -7.13 -8.18
CA LYS A 48 8.42 -7.51 -8.32
C LYS A 48 7.64 -7.07 -7.08
N PRO A 49 6.38 -6.61 -7.18
CA PRO A 49 5.56 -6.25 -6.03
C PRO A 49 5.50 -7.32 -4.92
N SER A 50 5.46 -8.61 -5.32
CA SER A 50 5.44 -9.75 -4.39
C SER A 50 6.76 -10.01 -3.66
N LYS A 51 7.85 -9.35 -4.06
CA LYS A 51 9.18 -9.42 -3.45
C LYS A 51 9.48 -8.22 -2.57
N ILE A 52 8.52 -7.30 -2.39
CA ILE A 52 8.67 -6.17 -1.47
C ILE A 52 8.62 -6.70 -0.04
N GLU A 53 9.54 -6.21 0.77
CA GLU A 53 9.67 -6.50 2.18
C GLU A 53 9.37 -5.25 3.00
N ILE A 54 8.96 -5.44 4.26
CA ILE A 54 8.57 -4.34 5.15
C ILE A 54 9.72 -3.33 5.31
N GLU A 55 10.95 -3.81 5.41
CA GLU A 55 12.15 -3.01 5.60
C GLU A 55 12.47 -2.09 4.40
N ARG A 56 11.83 -2.30 3.25
CA ARG A 56 11.98 -1.43 2.07
C ARG A 56 10.96 -0.29 2.03
N LEU A 57 9.93 -0.33 2.88
CA LEU A 57 8.94 0.74 3.02
C LEU A 57 9.43 1.77 4.05
N ASP A 58 10.54 2.43 3.75
CA ASP A 58 11.14 3.45 4.60
C ASP A 58 10.51 4.84 4.38
N ALA A 59 10.79 5.77 5.30
CA ALA A 59 10.22 7.11 5.24
C ALA A 59 10.54 7.85 3.92
N PRO A 60 11.78 7.81 3.38
CA PRO A 60 12.07 8.40 2.07
C PRO A 60 11.22 7.84 0.93
N LEU A 61 11.00 6.51 0.88
CA LEU A 61 10.17 5.88 -0.13
C LEU A 61 8.70 6.28 0.02
N ILE A 62 8.17 6.31 1.25
CA ILE A 62 6.79 6.72 1.51
C ILE A 62 6.57 8.20 1.16
N LEU A 63 7.47 9.10 1.54
CA LEU A 63 7.35 10.52 1.20
C LEU A 63 7.33 10.75 -0.31
N ALA A 64 8.20 10.06 -1.04
CA ALA A 64 8.21 10.18 -2.49
C ALA A 64 6.98 9.55 -3.16
N PHE A 65 6.37 8.53 -2.54
CA PHE A 65 5.09 8.01 -3.00
C PHE A 65 3.96 9.04 -2.82
N LEU A 66 3.91 9.71 -1.66
CA LEU A 66 2.93 10.76 -1.40
C LEU A 66 3.07 11.93 -2.38
N GLU A 67 4.31 12.39 -2.62
CA GLU A 67 4.58 13.42 -3.64
C GLU A 67 4.16 12.97 -5.05
N HIS A 68 4.34 11.69 -5.37
CA HIS A 68 3.86 11.12 -6.64
C HIS A 68 2.34 11.14 -6.73
N LEU A 69 1.61 10.80 -5.65
CA LEU A 69 0.14 10.87 -5.63
C LEU A 69 -0.37 12.30 -5.82
N GLU A 70 0.24 13.28 -5.14
CA GLU A 70 -0.12 14.69 -5.30
C GLU A 70 0.10 15.16 -6.75
N LYS A 71 1.27 14.88 -7.32
CA LYS A 71 1.62 15.37 -8.67
C LYS A 71 0.90 14.65 -9.80
N GLN A 72 0.74 13.32 -9.71
CA GLN A 72 0.23 12.52 -10.83
C GLN A 72 -1.26 12.22 -10.73
N ARG A 73 -1.82 12.21 -9.52
CA ARG A 73 -3.24 11.89 -9.30
C ARG A 73 -4.03 13.06 -8.72
N GLY A 74 -3.38 14.18 -8.39
CA GLY A 74 -4.03 15.35 -7.81
C GLY A 74 -4.58 15.09 -6.41
N ASN A 75 -4.03 14.09 -5.70
CA ASN A 75 -4.41 13.82 -4.32
C ASN A 75 -4.05 15.02 -3.42
N SER A 76 -4.76 15.15 -2.31
CA SER A 76 -4.48 16.15 -1.28
C SER A 76 -4.10 15.45 0.01
N ALA A 77 -3.65 16.18 1.03
CA ALA A 77 -3.38 15.59 2.35
C ALA A 77 -4.57 14.80 2.96
N ARG A 78 -5.82 15.05 2.50
CA ARG A 78 -7.02 14.33 2.96
C ARG A 78 -7.36 13.08 2.15
N THR A 79 -6.67 12.81 1.04
CA THR A 79 -7.05 11.81 0.02
C THR A 79 -5.90 10.92 -0.39
#